data_AF-A0A0K0DHF3-F1
#
_entry.id   AF-A0A0K0DHF3-F1
#
_cell.length_a   1.000
_cell.length_b   1.000
_cell.length_c   1.000
_cell.angle_alpha   90.00
_cell.angle_beta   90.00
_cell.angle_gamma   90.00
#
_symmetry.space_group_name_H-M   'P 1'
#
loop_
_entity.id
_entity.type
_entity.pdbx_description
1 polymer ?
#
loop_
_entity_poly.entity_id
_entity_poly.type
_entity_poly.pdbx_seq_one_letter_code
_entity_poly.pdbx_strand_id
1 'polypeptide(L)'
;MVATSGSSLFANKKLLKYVVVTVDYSFVLRFRLLALKYGADLCYTEEIIDQKLLSSTRVVNNILNTVDYALVDDIVLRIAPDEIGRCVLQIGTNSGTKAAQVARMVGADVAAIDVNMGCPKQFSIHCGMGAALLLQVDKVKEILNSLVGVSQVPVSCKIRVLDDVGHIDPINFELSATLNLVRVIENCGVAAIAVHGRRRDERDPHPCRIDEIREIARIVGIPVIANGGSGDISCYDDILKFRSDTGTSSVMIARKALSCPSVFRREGVLQFDEDVRNFLELACECDENYTAIKYVVQRMLGSNQDRDPRGRETVLAGSVQEICRAWGCEEKYEKCRRDRFRKQNKRVFSNEISDYEYYDVTFPQKRLKDAKNASATPKCILFNYCKEVNAEKPVYSSHLRQQDKRFEGSVEVLGKKFRSRKGQPNTRMAEQVAALAALIGLNLRHLLKGDWEERQ
;
A
#
# COMPACT_ATOMS: atom_id res chain seq x y z
N MET A 1 -20.99 -24.06 15.25
CA MET A 1 -19.97 -23.80 16.28
C MET A 1 -18.66 -23.29 15.65
N VAL A 2 -18.70 -22.19 14.88
CA VAL A 2 -17.50 -21.54 14.27
C VAL A 2 -17.25 -20.14 14.84
N ALA A 3 -18.17 -19.61 15.65
CA ALA A 3 -18.13 -18.22 16.14
C ALA A 3 -17.08 -17.94 17.23
N THR A 4 -16.47 -18.95 17.85
CA THR A 4 -15.60 -18.75 19.03
C THR A 4 -14.12 -18.54 18.73
N SER A 5 -13.62 -18.84 17.53
CA SER A 5 -12.18 -18.67 17.21
C SER A 5 -11.80 -17.28 16.69
N GLY A 6 -12.76 -16.49 16.20
CA GLY A 6 -12.49 -15.16 15.61
C GLY A 6 -12.45 -14.01 16.61
N SER A 7 -13.23 -14.09 17.69
CA SER A 7 -13.33 -13.00 18.69
C SER A 7 -12.02 -12.75 19.45
N SER A 8 -11.17 -13.78 19.62
CA SER A 8 -9.86 -13.63 20.26
C SER A 8 -8.89 -12.74 19.48
N LEU A 9 -9.07 -12.60 18.15
CA LEU A 9 -8.26 -11.70 17.34
C LEU A 9 -8.43 -10.24 17.78
N PHE A 10 -9.66 -9.86 18.18
CA PHE A 10 -10.01 -8.50 18.56
C PHE A 10 -10.05 -8.28 20.07
N ALA A 11 -10.02 -9.35 20.88
CA ALA A 11 -10.05 -9.26 22.33
C ALA A 11 -8.72 -8.75 22.93
N ASN A 12 -8.79 -7.81 23.88
CA ASN A 12 -7.63 -7.27 24.60
C ASN A 12 -6.52 -6.70 23.69
N LYS A 13 -6.90 -6.03 22.59
CA LYS A 13 -5.96 -5.49 21.59
C LYS A 13 -5.89 -3.96 21.60
N LYS A 14 -4.76 -3.43 21.14
CA LYS A 14 -4.60 -2.04 20.69
C LYS A 14 -4.59 -2.03 19.18
N LEU A 15 -5.58 -1.36 18.61
CA LEU A 15 -5.82 -1.38 17.18
C LEU A 15 -5.42 -0.03 16.61
N LEU A 16 -4.54 -0.03 15.62
CA LEU A 16 -4.41 1.13 14.76
C LEU A 16 -5.61 1.10 13.80
N LYS A 17 -6.40 2.19 13.78
CA LYS A 17 -7.16 2.51 12.58
C LYS A 17 -6.43 3.55 11.78
N TYR A 18 -6.07 3.18 10.56
CA TYR A 18 -5.69 4.19 9.59
C TYR A 18 -6.93 5.04 9.26
N VAL A 19 -6.90 6.31 9.65
CA VAL A 19 -7.94 7.28 9.30
C VAL A 19 -7.38 8.20 8.23
N VAL A 20 -7.68 7.86 6.98
CA VAL A 20 -7.60 8.83 5.89
C VAL A 20 -8.89 9.64 5.91
N VAL A 21 -8.81 10.89 6.37
CA VAL A 21 -9.86 11.89 6.14
C VAL A 21 -9.56 12.65 4.85
N THR A 22 -9.49 11.96 3.71
CA THR A 22 -9.50 12.49 2.32
C THR A 22 -9.62 11.26 1.42
N VAL A 23 -10.72 11.01 0.70
CA VAL A 23 -10.88 11.30 -0.73
C VAL A 23 -9.52 11.35 -1.41
N ASP A 24 -9.22 10.28 -2.13
CA ASP A 24 -8.01 10.05 -2.92
C ASP A 24 -6.72 9.69 -2.16
N TYR A 25 -6.00 8.75 -2.77
CA TYR A 25 -4.73 8.11 -2.39
C TYR A 25 -4.85 6.90 -1.45
N SER A 26 -5.09 5.75 -2.09
CA SER A 26 -4.92 4.37 -1.62
C SER A 26 -3.46 4.03 -1.34
N PHE A 27 -2.83 4.64 -0.35
CA PHE A 27 -1.44 4.34 -0.01
C PHE A 27 -1.15 4.81 1.40
N VAL A 28 -1.09 3.92 2.41
CA VAL A 28 0.10 3.90 3.29
C VAL A 28 0.25 2.55 4.00
N LEU A 29 0.66 1.53 3.25
CA LEU A 29 1.16 0.30 3.86
C LEU A 29 2.25 0.59 4.91
N ARG A 30 3.12 1.56 4.63
CA ARG A 30 4.27 1.84 5.50
C ARG A 30 3.96 2.52 6.81
N PHE A 31 2.84 3.22 6.89
CA PHE A 31 2.36 3.74 8.16
C PHE A 31 1.79 2.62 9.04
N ARG A 32 1.12 1.62 8.43
CA ARG A 32 0.65 0.44 9.15
C ARG A 32 1.84 -0.34 9.75
N LEU A 33 2.88 -0.57 8.95
CA LEU A 33 4.12 -1.20 9.43
C LEU A 33 4.77 -0.41 10.57
N LEU A 34 4.84 0.92 10.46
CA LEU A 34 5.40 1.76 11.52
C LEU A 34 4.62 1.63 12.83
N ALA A 35 3.29 1.65 12.77
CA ALA A 35 2.46 1.48 13.95
C ALA A 35 2.61 0.08 14.57
N LEU A 36 2.70 -0.97 13.75
CA LEU A 36 2.99 -2.33 14.24
C LEU A 36 4.36 -2.38 14.93
N LYS A 37 5.40 -1.77 14.34
CA LYS A 37 6.75 -1.68 14.94
C LYS A 37 6.72 -0.94 16.29
N TYR A 38 5.84 0.04 16.44
CA TYR A 38 5.65 0.80 17.68
C TYR A 38 4.71 0.15 18.69
N GLY A 39 4.13 -1.03 18.39
CA GLY A 39 3.36 -1.80 19.37
C GLY A 39 1.84 -1.76 19.19
N ALA A 40 1.33 -1.34 18.03
CA ALA A 40 -0.04 -1.67 17.63
C ALA A 40 -0.18 -3.18 17.38
N ASP A 41 -1.29 -3.78 17.81
CA ASP A 41 -1.54 -5.22 17.68
C ASP A 41 -2.12 -5.58 16.30
N LEU A 42 -3.06 -4.78 15.79
CA LEU A 42 -3.60 -4.88 14.42
C LEU A 42 -3.57 -3.51 13.73
N CYS A 43 -3.57 -3.53 12.40
CA CYS A 43 -3.64 -2.33 11.56
C CYS A 43 -4.75 -2.45 10.53
N TYR A 44 -5.66 -1.48 10.51
CA TYR A 44 -6.68 -1.39 9.47
C TYR A 44 -6.11 -0.73 8.22
N THR A 45 -6.52 -1.20 7.05
CA THR A 45 -6.34 -0.47 5.78
C THR A 45 -7.17 0.82 5.78
N GLU A 46 -6.88 1.71 4.84
CA GLU A 46 -7.87 2.68 4.37
C GLU A 46 -9.17 1.99 3.91
N GLU A 47 -10.26 2.77 3.82
CA GLU A 47 -11.50 2.30 3.23
C GLU A 47 -11.28 2.07 1.72
N ILE A 48 -11.38 0.82 1.28
CA ILE A 48 -11.30 0.45 -0.13
C ILE A 48 -12.71 0.12 -0.63
N ILE A 49 -13.14 0.77 -1.71
CA ILE A 49 -14.44 0.49 -2.31
C ILE A 49 -14.43 -0.90 -2.94
N ASP A 50 -15.41 -1.72 -2.61
CA ASP A 50 -15.55 -3.11 -3.04
C ASP A 50 -15.34 -3.29 -4.56
N GLN A 51 -15.98 -2.44 -5.37
CA GLN A 51 -15.89 -2.47 -6.82
C GLN A 51 -14.47 -2.24 -7.33
N LYS A 52 -13.70 -1.34 -6.69
CA LYS A 52 -12.32 -1.06 -7.09
C LYS A 52 -11.43 -2.27 -6.81
N LEU A 53 -11.63 -2.92 -5.66
CA LEU A 53 -10.88 -4.11 -5.29
C LEU A 53 -11.25 -5.33 -6.14
N LEU A 54 -12.54 -5.51 -6.45
CA LEU A 54 -13.00 -6.59 -7.34
C LEU A 54 -12.50 -6.45 -8.78
N SER A 55 -12.23 -5.22 -9.23
CA SER A 55 -11.61 -4.98 -10.55
C SER A 55 -10.09 -5.24 -10.55
N SER A 56 -9.46 -5.42 -9.39
CA SER A 56 -8.02 -5.65 -9.27
C SER A 56 -7.63 -7.12 -9.44
N THR A 57 -6.35 -7.38 -9.69
CA THR A 57 -5.77 -8.72 -9.78
C THR A 57 -4.76 -8.93 -8.68
N ARG A 58 -4.84 -10.07 -7.98
CA ARG A 58 -3.86 -10.49 -6.99
C ARG A 58 -2.55 -10.88 -7.66
N VAL A 59 -1.44 -10.25 -7.26
CA VAL A 59 -0.09 -10.44 -7.79
C VAL A 59 0.88 -10.65 -6.63
N VAL A 60 1.66 -11.72 -6.68
CA VAL A 60 2.79 -11.92 -5.75
C VAL A 60 3.99 -11.11 -6.26
N ASN A 61 4.37 -10.08 -5.53
CA ASN A 61 5.46 -9.18 -5.87
C ASN A 61 6.76 -9.61 -5.18
N ASN A 62 7.52 -10.47 -5.86
CA ASN A 62 8.80 -10.99 -5.35
C ASN A 62 9.91 -9.92 -5.18
N ILE A 63 9.77 -8.74 -5.82
CA ILE A 63 10.78 -7.68 -5.71
C ILE A 63 10.69 -7.02 -4.32
N LEU A 64 9.46 -6.70 -3.93
CA LEU A 64 9.12 -6.08 -2.65
C LEU A 64 8.81 -7.09 -1.55
N ASN A 65 8.64 -8.37 -1.91
CA ASN A 65 8.15 -9.44 -1.06
C ASN A 65 6.75 -9.14 -0.51
N THR A 66 5.83 -8.68 -1.37
CA THR A 66 4.47 -8.29 -0.98
C THR A 66 3.41 -9.06 -1.78
N VAL A 67 2.18 -9.04 -1.29
CA VAL A 67 1.00 -9.38 -2.09
C VAL A 67 0.32 -8.08 -2.50
N ASP A 68 0.16 -7.89 -3.80
CA ASP A 68 -0.40 -6.68 -4.41
C ASP A 68 -1.74 -7.02 -5.07
N TYR A 69 -2.73 -6.17 -4.88
CA TYR A 69 -3.98 -6.14 -5.63
C TYR A 69 -3.89 -4.98 -6.62
N ALA A 70 -3.50 -5.28 -7.85
CA ALA A 70 -3.16 -4.29 -8.87
C ALA A 70 -4.31 -4.06 -9.84
N LEU A 71 -4.55 -2.81 -10.22
CA LEU A 71 -5.52 -2.39 -11.23
C LEU A 71 -4.82 -1.49 -12.23
N VAL A 72 -4.47 -2.03 -13.40
CA VAL A 72 -3.69 -1.34 -14.44
C VAL A 72 -2.39 -0.76 -13.84
N ASP A 73 -2.28 0.56 -13.72
CA ASP A 73 -1.11 1.27 -13.19
C ASP A 73 -1.26 1.67 -11.71
N ASP A 74 -2.33 1.22 -11.04
CA ASP A 74 -2.62 1.51 -9.63
C ASP A 74 -2.48 0.26 -8.76
N ILE A 75 -2.03 0.45 -7.51
CA ILE A 75 -2.01 -0.60 -6.49
C ILE A 75 -3.15 -0.31 -5.52
N VAL A 76 -4.20 -1.11 -5.59
CA VAL A 76 -5.41 -0.92 -4.79
C VAL A 76 -5.17 -1.31 -3.33
N LEU A 77 -4.46 -2.41 -3.11
CA LEU A 77 -4.06 -2.89 -1.79
C LEU A 77 -2.68 -3.56 -1.90
N ARG A 78 -1.79 -3.23 -0.97
CA ARG A 78 -0.51 -3.95 -0.79
C ARG A 78 -0.40 -4.44 0.64
N ILE A 79 -0.02 -5.70 0.78
CA ILE A 79 0.16 -6.37 2.08
C ILE A 79 1.61 -6.82 2.19
N ALA A 80 2.29 -6.40 3.26
CA ALA A 80 3.65 -6.82 3.56
C ALA A 80 3.67 -8.07 4.47
N PRO A 81 4.77 -8.84 4.46
CA PRO A 81 4.90 -10.05 5.28
C PRO A 81 4.72 -9.78 6.77
N ASP A 82 5.21 -8.62 7.23
CA ASP A 82 5.11 -8.21 8.63
C ASP A 82 3.67 -7.94 9.08
N GLU A 83 2.73 -7.77 8.14
CA GLU A 83 1.30 -7.56 8.45
C GLU A 83 0.47 -8.83 8.38
N ILE A 84 1.05 -9.97 8.00
CA ILE A 84 0.34 -11.25 7.95
C ILE A 84 -0.20 -11.55 9.34
N GLY A 85 -1.50 -11.88 9.41
CA GLY A 85 -2.21 -12.09 10.68
C GLY A 85 -2.52 -10.82 11.48
N ARG A 86 -2.17 -9.62 10.96
CA ARG A 86 -2.42 -8.32 11.63
C ARG A 86 -3.14 -7.27 10.78
N CYS A 87 -3.19 -7.44 9.46
CA CYS A 87 -3.88 -6.53 8.54
C CYS A 87 -5.40 -6.76 8.52
N VAL A 88 -6.18 -5.73 8.85
CA VAL A 88 -7.66 -5.76 8.74
C VAL A 88 -8.08 -4.94 7.52
N LEU A 89 -8.65 -5.58 6.51
CA LEU A 89 -9.15 -4.89 5.32
C LEU A 89 -10.47 -4.21 5.61
N GLN A 90 -10.54 -2.87 5.54
CA GLN A 90 -11.79 -2.13 5.64
C GLN A 90 -12.37 -1.85 4.25
N ILE A 91 -13.59 -2.31 3.99
CA ILE A 91 -14.30 -2.09 2.73
C ILE A 91 -15.45 -1.10 2.86
N GLY A 92 -15.65 -0.30 1.82
CA GLY A 92 -16.89 0.41 1.55
C GLY A 92 -17.74 -0.41 0.59
N THR A 93 -18.95 -0.79 1.00
CA THR A 93 -19.86 -1.60 0.19
C THR A 93 -21.32 -1.28 0.51
N ASN A 94 -22.19 -1.47 -0.48
CA ASN A 94 -23.64 -1.41 -0.36
C ASN A 94 -24.30 -2.71 -0.88
N SER A 95 -23.56 -3.82 -0.97
CA SER A 95 -24.05 -5.06 -1.57
C SER A 95 -23.47 -6.28 -0.87
N GLY A 96 -24.33 -7.14 -0.32
CA GLY A 96 -23.87 -8.39 0.31
C GLY A 96 -23.14 -9.29 -0.68
N THR A 97 -23.60 -9.35 -1.92
CA THR A 97 -22.97 -10.15 -2.99
C THR A 97 -21.55 -9.68 -3.30
N LYS A 98 -21.32 -8.38 -3.48
CA LYS A 98 -19.98 -7.83 -3.76
C LYS A 98 -19.06 -8.00 -2.57
N ALA A 99 -19.56 -7.73 -1.36
CA ALA A 99 -18.81 -7.92 -0.13
C ALA A 99 -18.34 -9.38 0.02
N ALA A 100 -19.23 -10.35 -0.22
CA ALA A 100 -18.91 -11.77 -0.21
C ALA A 100 -17.86 -12.16 -1.28
N GLN A 101 -17.91 -11.55 -2.47
CA GLN A 101 -16.88 -11.76 -3.49
C GLN A 101 -15.51 -11.23 -3.05
N VAL A 102 -15.47 -10.05 -2.44
CA VAL A 102 -14.22 -9.50 -1.88
C VAL A 102 -13.65 -10.44 -0.83
N ALA A 103 -14.49 -10.95 0.08
CA ALA A 103 -14.04 -11.86 1.13
C ALA A 103 -13.39 -13.14 0.58
N ARG A 104 -13.95 -13.72 -0.49
CA ARG A 104 -13.33 -14.87 -1.18
C ARG A 104 -12.03 -14.51 -1.89
N MET A 105 -11.93 -13.30 -2.43
CA MET A 105 -10.75 -12.83 -3.16
C MET A 105 -9.55 -12.54 -2.26
N VAL A 106 -9.79 -12.01 -1.05
CA VAL A 106 -8.73 -11.46 -0.18
C VAL A 106 -8.54 -12.17 1.14
N GLY A 107 -9.49 -13.03 1.53
CA GLY A 107 -9.51 -13.63 2.87
C GLY A 107 -8.26 -14.44 3.23
N ALA A 108 -7.51 -14.95 2.25
CA ALA A 108 -6.27 -15.69 2.50
C ALA A 108 -5.06 -14.79 2.82
N ASP A 109 -5.12 -13.50 2.50
CA ASP A 109 -3.99 -12.57 2.63
C ASP A 109 -4.14 -11.57 3.80
N VAL A 110 -5.36 -11.45 4.35
CA VAL A 110 -5.68 -10.51 5.44
C VAL A 110 -6.03 -11.27 6.71
N ALA A 111 -5.94 -10.60 7.87
CA ALA A 111 -6.29 -11.18 9.16
C ALA A 111 -7.79 -11.15 9.45
N ALA A 112 -8.48 -10.14 8.91
CA ALA A 112 -9.92 -9.94 9.05
C ALA A 112 -10.45 -8.97 7.99
N ILE A 113 -11.77 -8.94 7.84
CA ILE A 113 -12.49 -8.02 6.95
C ILE A 113 -13.42 -7.15 7.77
N ASP A 114 -13.42 -5.85 7.53
CA ASP A 114 -14.25 -4.87 8.21
C ASP A 114 -15.15 -4.11 7.24
N VAL A 115 -16.41 -3.91 7.60
CA VAL A 115 -17.33 -3.06 6.83
C VAL A 115 -17.37 -1.65 7.42
N ASN A 116 -17.09 -0.64 6.61
CA ASN A 116 -17.25 0.75 7.00
C ASN A 116 -18.73 1.17 6.93
N MET A 117 -19.33 1.39 8.10
CA MET A 117 -20.68 1.91 8.27
C MET A 117 -20.67 3.31 8.91
N GLY A 118 -19.51 3.98 8.98
CA GLY A 118 -19.33 5.22 9.73
C GLY A 118 -18.88 6.42 8.89
N CYS A 119 -18.60 6.24 7.60
CA CYS A 119 -18.11 7.30 6.71
C CYS A 119 -19.22 8.31 6.40
N PRO A 120 -19.09 9.59 6.80
CA PRO A 120 -20.14 10.60 6.59
C PRO A 120 -19.92 11.42 5.31
N LYS A 121 -18.95 11.05 4.47
CA LYS A 121 -18.63 11.79 3.24
C LYS A 121 -19.76 11.63 2.23
N GLN A 122 -20.06 12.70 1.50
CA GLN A 122 -21.16 12.73 0.55
C GLN A 122 -21.07 11.61 -0.49
N PHE A 123 -19.90 11.33 -1.06
CA PHE A 123 -19.72 10.21 -1.99
C PHE A 123 -20.17 8.86 -1.40
N SER A 124 -19.80 8.56 -0.15
CA SER A 124 -20.19 7.31 0.53
C SER A 124 -21.71 7.25 0.74
N ILE A 125 -22.30 8.36 1.20
CA ILE A 125 -23.75 8.46 1.44
C ILE A 125 -24.55 8.31 0.14
N HIS A 126 -24.17 9.02 -0.92
CA HIS A 126 -24.87 8.97 -2.21
C HIS A 126 -24.82 7.57 -2.83
N CYS A 127 -23.74 6.83 -2.61
CA CYS A 127 -23.60 5.45 -3.05
C CYS A 127 -24.24 4.43 -2.07
N GLY A 128 -24.92 4.87 -1.01
CA GLY A 128 -25.57 3.97 -0.04
C GLY A 128 -24.59 3.18 0.83
N MET A 129 -23.37 3.69 1.02
CA MET A 129 -22.31 3.11 1.85
C MET A 129 -22.08 3.96 3.12
N GLY A 130 -21.19 3.51 4.00
CA GLY A 130 -20.79 4.30 5.16
C GLY A 130 -21.96 4.62 6.08
N ALA A 131 -22.07 5.87 6.52
CA ALA A 131 -23.10 6.29 7.47
C ALA A 131 -24.54 6.15 6.93
N ALA A 132 -24.75 6.03 5.60
CA ALA A 132 -26.07 5.76 5.04
C ALA A 132 -26.61 4.37 5.43
N LEU A 133 -25.72 3.42 5.71
CA LEU A 133 -26.11 2.07 6.16
C LEU A 133 -26.72 2.06 7.56
N LEU A 134 -26.37 3.03 8.42
CA LEU A 134 -26.82 3.06 9.82
C LEU A 134 -28.34 3.21 9.97
N LEU A 135 -29.02 3.73 8.94
CA LEU A 135 -30.48 3.89 8.88
C LEU A 135 -31.15 2.77 8.07
N GLN A 136 -30.38 1.82 7.53
CA GLN A 136 -30.87 0.75 6.65
C GLN A 136 -30.57 -0.62 7.28
N VAL A 137 -31.28 -0.94 8.36
CA VAL A 137 -31.04 -2.14 9.17
C VAL A 137 -31.08 -3.42 8.34
N ASP A 138 -32.03 -3.57 7.41
CA ASP A 138 -32.11 -4.75 6.56
C ASP A 138 -30.94 -4.85 5.59
N LYS A 139 -30.41 -3.72 5.14
CA LYS A 139 -29.23 -3.67 4.30
C LYS A 139 -27.97 -4.06 5.06
N VAL A 140 -27.86 -3.63 6.31
CA VAL A 140 -26.80 -4.07 7.24
C VAL A 140 -26.84 -5.59 7.41
N LYS A 141 -28.03 -6.16 7.67
CA LYS A 141 -28.21 -7.62 7.78
C LYS A 141 -27.80 -8.34 6.50
N GLU A 142 -28.26 -7.88 5.34
CA GLU A 142 -27.90 -8.44 4.03
C GLU A 142 -26.38 -8.51 3.87
N ILE A 143 -25.67 -7.41 4.10
CA ILE A 143 -24.22 -7.30 3.92
C ILE A 143 -23.47 -8.20 4.90
N LEU A 144 -23.79 -8.10 6.20
CA LEU A 144 -23.07 -8.84 7.24
C LEU A 144 -23.32 -10.35 7.14
N ASN A 145 -24.56 -10.79 6.96
CA ASN A 145 -24.87 -12.21 6.80
C ASN A 145 -24.18 -12.80 5.56
N SER A 146 -24.14 -12.05 4.45
CA SER A 146 -23.45 -12.49 3.23
C SER A 146 -21.95 -12.63 3.43
N LEU A 147 -21.32 -11.69 4.15
CA LEU A 147 -19.90 -11.74 4.48
C LEU A 147 -19.56 -12.87 5.45
N VAL A 148 -20.25 -12.93 6.60
CA VAL A 148 -20.01 -13.93 7.64
C VAL A 148 -20.25 -15.34 7.11
N GLY A 149 -21.24 -15.52 6.23
CA GLY A 149 -21.55 -16.83 5.63
C GLY A 149 -20.48 -17.40 4.71
N VAL A 150 -19.54 -16.58 4.21
CA VAL A 150 -18.52 -17.03 3.24
C VAL A 150 -17.08 -16.73 3.63
N SER A 151 -16.87 -15.80 4.58
CA SER A 151 -15.54 -15.36 4.98
C SER A 151 -14.81 -16.45 5.75
N GLN A 152 -13.55 -16.70 5.38
CA GLN A 152 -12.66 -17.63 6.09
C GLN A 152 -11.93 -16.95 7.26
N VAL A 153 -12.01 -15.62 7.33
CA VAL A 153 -11.42 -14.80 8.38
C VAL A 153 -12.52 -14.05 9.15
N PRO A 154 -12.24 -13.62 10.40
CA PRO A 154 -13.19 -12.86 11.18
C PRO A 154 -13.73 -11.63 10.44
N VAL A 155 -15.03 -11.38 10.54
CA VAL A 155 -15.69 -10.20 10.00
C VAL A 155 -15.98 -9.23 11.14
N SER A 156 -15.62 -7.97 11.00
CA SER A 156 -16.01 -6.88 11.90
C SER A 156 -16.77 -5.78 11.14
N CYS A 157 -17.29 -4.80 11.87
CA CYS A 157 -17.74 -3.56 11.25
C CYS A 157 -17.44 -2.37 12.14
N LYS A 158 -17.37 -1.19 11.52
CA LYS A 158 -17.21 0.07 12.23
C LYS A 158 -18.39 1.00 12.03
N ILE A 159 -19.00 1.42 13.13
CA ILE A 159 -20.13 2.35 13.16
C ILE A 159 -19.77 3.70 13.80
N ARG A 160 -20.72 4.63 13.69
CA ARG A 160 -20.87 5.80 14.57
C ARG A 160 -22.09 5.58 15.45
N VAL A 161 -22.09 6.19 16.62
CA VAL A 161 -23.30 6.29 17.45
C VAL A 161 -24.39 7.07 16.70
N LEU A 162 -25.65 6.68 16.89
CA LEU A 162 -26.83 7.24 16.23
C LEU A 162 -27.54 8.27 17.10
N ASP A 163 -28.22 9.22 16.46
CA ASP A 163 -29.15 10.09 17.15
C ASP A 163 -30.34 9.28 17.68
N ASP A 164 -30.76 9.56 18.91
CA ASP A 164 -31.97 8.98 19.45
C ASP A 164 -33.15 9.74 18.85
N VAL A 165 -33.67 9.23 17.73
CA VAL A 165 -34.88 9.75 17.12
C VAL A 165 -36.05 9.16 17.91
N GLY A 166 -36.71 9.99 18.71
CA GLY A 166 -37.61 9.56 19.77
C GLY A 166 -38.74 8.64 19.32
N HIS A 167 -38.83 7.50 19.99
CA HIS A 167 -40.03 7.13 20.74
C HIS A 167 -39.58 6.77 22.17
N ILE A 168 -39.81 7.69 23.10
CA ILE A 168 -39.87 7.31 24.51
C ILE A 168 -41.30 6.87 24.70
N ASP A 169 -41.58 5.58 24.48
CA ASP A 169 -42.79 4.99 25.01
C ASP A 169 -42.58 4.83 26.54
N PRO A 170 -43.30 5.58 27.40
CA PRO A 170 -43.09 5.51 28.84
C PRO A 170 -43.50 4.16 29.47
N ILE A 171 -44.07 3.23 28.68
CA ILE A 171 -44.51 1.90 29.12
C ILE A 171 -43.54 0.81 28.63
N ASN A 172 -42.90 1.00 27.47
CA ASN A 172 -41.93 0.07 26.91
C ASN A 172 -40.52 0.63 27.09
N PHE A 173 -39.64 -0.07 27.81
CA PHE A 173 -38.20 0.26 27.88
C PHE A 173 -37.58 0.13 26.48
N GLU A 174 -37.75 1.13 25.62
CA GLU A 174 -37.23 1.13 24.27
C GLU A 174 -35.74 1.44 24.32
N LEU A 175 -34.94 0.49 23.84
CA LEU A 175 -33.50 0.62 23.77
C LEU A 175 -33.14 1.73 22.77
N SER A 176 -32.08 2.50 23.05
CA SER A 176 -31.65 3.58 22.16
C SER A 176 -31.41 3.08 20.72
N ALA A 177 -31.52 3.96 19.71
CA ALA A 177 -31.39 3.55 18.31
C ALA A 177 -30.04 2.87 18.03
N THR A 178 -28.98 3.37 18.68
CA THR A 178 -27.65 2.76 18.62
C THR A 178 -27.64 1.36 19.20
N LEU A 179 -28.24 1.18 20.38
CA LEU A 179 -28.23 -0.10 21.09
C LEU A 179 -29.07 -1.17 20.34
N ASN A 180 -30.17 -0.78 19.69
CA ASN A 180 -30.92 -1.66 18.80
C ASN A 180 -30.07 -2.11 17.60
N LEU A 181 -29.36 -1.18 16.96
CA LEU A 181 -28.51 -1.49 15.81
C LEU A 181 -27.37 -2.44 16.18
N VAL A 182 -26.68 -2.25 17.31
CA VAL A 182 -25.56 -3.12 17.70
C VAL A 182 -26.01 -4.54 18.04
N ARG A 183 -27.22 -4.73 18.59
CA ARG A 183 -27.79 -6.08 18.79
C ARG A 183 -28.08 -6.77 17.47
N VAL A 184 -28.59 -6.04 16.47
CA VAL A 184 -28.77 -6.58 15.12
C VAL A 184 -27.43 -6.99 14.51
N ILE A 185 -26.41 -6.14 14.62
CA ILE A 185 -25.06 -6.41 14.12
C ILE A 185 -24.47 -7.65 14.79
N GLU A 186 -24.59 -7.77 16.12
CA GLU A 186 -24.13 -8.95 16.87
C GLU A 186 -24.82 -10.22 16.38
N ASN A 187 -26.15 -10.18 16.18
CA ASN A 187 -26.93 -11.32 15.69
C ASN A 187 -26.54 -11.76 14.27
N CYS A 188 -25.90 -10.90 13.47
CA CYS A 188 -25.31 -11.27 12.18
C CYS A 188 -24.02 -12.11 12.31
N GLY A 189 -23.49 -12.27 13.52
CA GLY A 189 -22.32 -13.13 13.79
C GLY A 189 -20.97 -12.45 13.53
N VAL A 190 -20.89 -11.12 13.59
CA VAL A 190 -19.61 -10.41 13.50
C VAL A 190 -18.71 -10.74 14.70
N ALA A 191 -17.41 -10.79 14.49
CA ALA A 191 -16.43 -11.12 15.52
C ALA A 191 -16.10 -9.94 16.45
N ALA A 192 -16.35 -8.70 16.01
CA ALA A 192 -16.16 -7.49 16.80
C ALA A 192 -16.90 -6.29 16.18
N ILE A 193 -17.15 -5.26 16.98
CA ILE A 193 -17.69 -3.98 16.53
C ILE A 193 -16.82 -2.81 17.00
N ALA A 194 -16.44 -1.94 16.06
CA ALA A 194 -15.76 -0.70 16.37
C ALA A 194 -16.75 0.47 16.41
N VAL A 195 -16.77 1.20 17.54
CA VAL A 195 -17.75 2.26 17.78
C VAL A 195 -17.03 3.60 17.89
N HIS A 196 -17.33 4.51 16.97
CA HIS A 196 -16.95 5.91 17.12
C HIS A 196 -18.02 6.63 17.94
N GLY A 197 -17.66 7.10 19.14
CA GLY A 197 -18.55 7.84 20.05
C GLY A 197 -18.95 9.25 19.59
N ARG A 198 -19.01 9.50 18.28
CA ARG A 198 -19.55 10.74 17.69
C ARG A 198 -20.63 10.39 16.68
N ARG A 199 -21.70 11.20 16.66
CA ARG A 199 -22.78 11.16 15.67
C ARG A 199 -22.26 11.43 14.27
N ARG A 200 -23.09 11.21 13.25
CA ARG A 200 -22.72 11.39 11.82
C ARG A 200 -22.18 12.79 11.53
N ASP A 201 -22.81 13.82 12.08
CA ASP A 201 -22.52 15.22 11.72
C ASP A 201 -21.48 15.87 12.65
N GLU A 202 -21.08 15.16 13.70
CA GLU A 202 -20.10 15.63 14.67
C GLU A 202 -18.65 15.38 14.22
N ARG A 203 -17.82 16.40 14.43
CA ARG A 203 -16.38 16.43 14.19
C ARG A 203 -15.67 17.00 15.40
N ASP A 204 -14.35 16.97 15.42
CA ASP A 204 -13.64 17.75 16.44
C ASP A 204 -14.00 19.25 16.32
N PRO A 205 -14.24 19.96 17.44
CA PRO A 205 -13.95 19.57 18.82
C PRO A 205 -15.09 18.87 19.60
N HIS A 206 -16.17 18.40 18.95
CA HIS A 206 -17.28 17.72 19.67
C HIS A 206 -16.75 16.54 20.52
N PRO A 207 -17.23 16.38 21.77
CA PRO A 207 -16.72 15.35 22.67
C PRO A 207 -17.06 13.94 22.20
N CYS A 208 -16.25 12.97 22.60
CA CYS A 208 -16.55 11.55 22.41
C CYS A 208 -17.50 11.08 23.51
N ARG A 209 -18.62 10.44 23.15
CA ARG A 209 -19.60 9.89 24.09
C ARG A 209 -19.12 8.56 24.66
N ILE A 210 -18.24 8.65 25.65
CA ILE A 210 -17.65 7.50 26.36
C ILE A 210 -18.76 6.64 27.00
N ASP A 211 -19.79 7.27 27.58
CA ASP A 211 -20.85 6.55 28.28
C ASP A 211 -21.68 5.67 27.36
N GLU A 212 -21.98 6.13 26.14
CA GLU A 212 -22.69 5.31 25.16
C GLU A 212 -21.84 4.14 24.65
N ILE A 213 -20.53 4.35 24.44
CA ILE A 213 -19.63 3.25 24.09
C ILE A 213 -19.62 2.20 25.22
N ARG A 214 -19.59 2.66 26.47
CA ARG A 214 -19.61 1.78 27.65
C ARG A 214 -20.89 0.98 27.74
N GLU A 215 -22.02 1.60 27.45
CA GLU A 215 -23.30 0.92 27.47
C GLU A 215 -23.38 -0.14 26.36
N ILE A 216 -22.90 0.17 25.15
CA ILE A 216 -22.77 -0.82 24.07
C ILE A 216 -21.92 -2.01 24.51
N ALA A 217 -20.77 -1.76 25.14
CA ALA A 217 -19.86 -2.81 25.62
C ALA A 217 -20.46 -3.71 26.70
N ARG A 218 -21.45 -3.22 27.47
CA ARG A 218 -22.16 -4.02 28.48
C ARG A 218 -23.23 -4.93 27.88
N ILE A 219 -23.88 -4.49 26.80
CA ILE A 219 -25.06 -5.19 26.28
C ILE A 219 -24.76 -6.23 25.21
N VAL A 220 -23.59 -6.16 24.56
CA VAL A 220 -23.16 -7.15 23.55
C VAL A 220 -22.11 -8.11 24.15
N GLY A 221 -22.16 -9.37 23.75
CA GLY A 221 -21.20 -10.41 24.12
C GLY A 221 -19.95 -10.45 23.24
N ILE A 222 -19.93 -9.71 22.12
CA ILE A 222 -18.75 -9.60 21.24
C ILE A 222 -17.79 -8.47 21.68
N PRO A 223 -16.49 -8.56 21.36
CA PRO A 223 -15.54 -7.48 21.60
C PRO A 223 -15.97 -6.14 20.98
N VAL A 224 -16.07 -5.12 21.84
CA VAL A 224 -16.23 -3.72 21.42
C VAL A 224 -14.89 -3.03 21.35
N ILE A 225 -14.69 -2.22 20.30
CA ILE A 225 -13.49 -1.42 20.06
C ILE A 225 -13.86 0.06 20.14
N ALA A 226 -13.37 0.75 21.17
CA ALA A 226 -13.65 2.18 21.35
C ALA A 226 -12.86 3.05 20.35
N ASN A 227 -13.52 4.04 19.76
CA ASN A 227 -12.91 5.01 18.85
C ASN A 227 -13.47 6.43 19.10
N GLY A 228 -12.65 7.46 18.83
CA GLY A 228 -13.05 8.87 18.91
C GLY A 228 -12.22 9.74 19.86
N GLY A 229 -11.48 9.11 20.79
CA GLY A 229 -10.69 9.78 21.84
C GLY A 229 -9.34 10.37 21.42
N SER A 230 -9.04 10.53 20.12
CA SER A 230 -7.72 11.05 19.69
C SER A 230 -7.38 12.45 20.21
N GLY A 231 -8.37 13.25 20.62
CA GLY A 231 -8.13 14.57 21.22
C GLY A 231 -7.56 14.49 22.64
N ASP A 232 -7.88 13.41 23.35
CA ASP A 232 -7.55 13.21 24.78
C ASP A 232 -6.38 12.24 24.97
N ILE A 233 -5.80 11.73 23.88
CA ILE A 233 -4.73 10.74 23.88
C ILE A 233 -3.43 11.42 23.47
N SER A 234 -2.49 11.50 24.39
CA SER A 234 -1.17 12.09 24.18
C SER A 234 -0.06 11.04 24.15
N CYS A 235 -0.21 9.98 24.95
CA CYS A 235 0.76 8.89 25.14
C CYS A 235 0.08 7.51 25.26
N TYR A 236 0.88 6.47 25.48
CA TYR A 236 0.40 5.09 25.60
C TYR A 236 -0.54 4.87 26.79
N ASP A 237 -0.27 5.50 27.94
CA ASP A 237 -1.12 5.34 29.13
C ASP A 237 -2.51 5.94 28.92
N ASP A 238 -2.64 7.00 28.12
CA ASP A 238 -3.94 7.55 27.76
C ASP A 238 -4.78 6.57 26.92
N ILE A 239 -4.13 5.68 26.14
CA ILE A 239 -4.83 4.60 25.43
C ILE A 239 -5.42 3.61 26.42
N LEU A 240 -4.66 3.25 27.47
CA LEU A 240 -5.12 2.34 28.52
C LEU A 240 -6.23 2.98 29.35
N LYS A 241 -6.10 4.27 29.67
CA LYS A 241 -7.13 5.04 30.36
C LYS A 241 -8.41 5.11 29.53
N PHE A 242 -8.34 5.49 28.25
CA PHE A 242 -9.52 5.54 27.38
C PHE A 242 -10.20 4.18 27.22
N ARG A 243 -9.43 3.09 27.18
CA ARG A 243 -9.96 1.72 27.22
C ARG A 243 -10.73 1.45 28.52
N SER A 244 -10.14 1.79 29.67
CA SER A 244 -10.75 1.61 30.98
C SER A 244 -12.03 2.44 31.12
N ASP A 245 -11.97 3.73 30.74
CA ASP A 245 -13.08 4.67 30.84
C ASP A 245 -14.27 4.21 29.99
N THR A 246 -14.02 3.67 28.79
CA THR A 246 -15.07 3.14 27.92
C THR A 246 -15.51 1.72 28.28
N GLY A 247 -14.81 1.02 29.17
CA GLY A 247 -15.12 -0.37 29.52
C GLY A 247 -15.00 -1.36 28.35
N THR A 248 -14.24 -1.01 27.30
CA THR A 248 -14.15 -1.83 26.10
C THR A 248 -13.00 -2.84 26.13
N SER A 249 -13.13 -3.87 25.29
CA SER A 249 -12.07 -4.85 25.08
C SER A 249 -10.81 -4.19 24.49
N SER A 250 -11.00 -3.28 23.55
CA SER A 250 -9.94 -2.76 22.70
C SER A 250 -10.15 -1.29 22.36
N VAL A 251 -9.09 -0.62 21.92
CA VAL A 251 -9.11 0.79 21.51
C VAL A 251 -8.55 0.93 20.11
N MET A 252 -9.19 1.80 19.33
CA MET A 252 -8.83 2.14 17.98
C MET A 252 -8.38 3.60 17.86
N ILE A 253 -7.11 3.82 17.53
CA ILE A 253 -6.52 5.15 17.41
C ILE A 253 -6.39 5.55 15.94
N ALA A 254 -6.74 6.80 15.65
CA ALA A 254 -6.91 7.35 14.31
C ALA A 254 -6.02 8.58 14.07
N ARG A 255 -6.56 9.78 14.31
CA ARG A 255 -5.88 11.05 14.03
C ARG A 255 -4.60 11.22 14.84
N LYS A 256 -4.62 10.81 16.11
CA LYS A 256 -3.44 10.89 16.97
C LYS A 256 -2.31 10.00 16.48
N ALA A 257 -2.61 8.79 16.02
CA ALA A 257 -1.59 7.92 15.43
C ALA A 257 -1.01 8.57 14.16
N LEU A 258 -1.86 9.17 13.31
CA LEU A 258 -1.39 9.81 12.08
C LEU A 258 -0.43 10.99 12.34
N SER A 259 -0.66 11.78 13.39
CA SER A 259 0.24 12.88 13.76
C SER A 259 1.41 12.45 14.65
N CYS A 260 1.29 11.34 15.38
CA CYS A 260 2.28 10.82 16.31
C CYS A 260 2.18 9.28 16.35
N PRO A 261 2.80 8.59 15.37
CA PRO A 261 2.72 7.12 15.29
C PRO A 261 3.32 6.45 16.53
N SER A 262 4.33 7.05 17.14
CA SER A 262 4.96 6.56 18.38
C SER A 262 4.04 6.56 19.60
N VAL A 263 2.79 7.02 19.50
CA VAL A 263 1.78 6.92 20.58
C VAL A 263 1.52 5.48 21.06
N PHE A 264 1.83 4.48 20.23
CA PHE A 264 1.72 3.06 20.61
C PHE A 264 2.89 2.53 21.45
N ARG A 265 4.00 3.28 21.54
CA ARG A 265 5.21 2.83 22.26
C ARG A 265 4.99 2.89 23.76
N ARG A 266 5.35 1.81 24.45
CA ARG A 266 5.29 1.74 25.92
C ARG A 266 6.34 2.63 26.58
N GLU A 267 7.46 2.83 25.90
CA GLU A 267 8.61 3.60 26.36
C GLU A 267 8.39 5.12 26.23
N GLY A 268 7.25 5.55 25.70
CA GLY A 268 6.89 6.94 25.47
C GLY A 268 6.92 7.36 24.01
N VAL A 269 6.40 8.55 23.72
CA VAL A 269 6.39 9.13 22.37
C VAL A 269 7.78 9.57 21.95
N LEU A 270 8.08 9.44 20.66
CA LEU A 270 9.32 9.94 20.07
C LEU A 270 9.18 11.41 19.68
N GLN A 271 10.32 12.05 19.40
CA GLN A 271 10.30 13.35 18.73
C GLN A 271 9.75 13.18 17.31
N PHE A 272 9.03 14.20 16.82
CA PHE A 272 8.33 14.11 15.54
C PHE A 272 9.28 13.83 14.36
N ASP A 273 10.52 14.33 14.42
CA ASP A 273 11.50 14.13 13.35
C ASP A 273 12.03 12.70 13.31
N GLU A 274 12.09 12.02 14.46
CA GLU A 274 12.42 10.60 14.52
C GLU A 274 11.28 9.75 13.97
N ASP A 275 10.03 10.10 14.28
CA ASP A 275 8.85 9.45 13.67
C ASP A 275 8.82 9.61 12.14
N VAL A 276 9.16 10.79 11.63
CA VAL A 276 9.26 11.03 10.17
C VAL A 276 10.39 10.21 9.55
N ARG A 277 11.59 10.19 10.15
CA ARG A 277 12.72 9.40 9.62
C ARG A 277 12.41 7.91 9.61
N ASN A 278 11.86 7.38 10.71
CA ASN A 278 11.45 5.98 10.81
C ASN A 278 10.36 5.61 9.79
N PHE A 279 9.42 6.53 9.52
CA PHE A 279 8.44 6.37 8.45
C PHE A 279 9.11 6.33 7.07
N LEU A 280 10.02 7.25 6.77
CA LEU A 280 10.70 7.36 5.47
C LEU A 280 11.61 6.15 5.18
N GLU A 281 12.29 5.62 6.19
CA GLU A 281 13.08 4.39 6.04
C GLU A 281 12.23 3.22 5.56
N LEU A 282 11.04 3.06 6.14
CA LEU A 282 10.06 2.06 5.70
C LEU A 282 9.48 2.42 4.32
N ALA A 283 9.16 3.69 4.06
CA ALA A 283 8.66 4.15 2.77
C ALA A 283 9.60 3.78 1.60
N CYS A 284 10.91 3.93 1.81
CA CYS A 284 11.94 3.62 0.82
C CYS A 284 11.94 2.15 0.39
N GLU A 285 11.50 1.22 1.23
CA GLU A 285 11.59 -0.22 0.97
C GLU A 285 10.42 -0.75 0.12
N CYS A 286 9.27 -0.07 0.03
CA CYS A 286 8.08 -0.55 -0.72
C CYS A 286 7.81 0.16 -2.03
N ASP A 287 8.64 1.11 -2.44
CA ASP A 287 8.38 1.89 -3.66
C ASP A 287 7.01 2.59 -3.59
N GLU A 288 6.71 3.20 -2.44
CA GLU A 288 5.46 3.93 -2.20
C GLU A 288 5.38 5.20 -3.06
N ASN A 289 4.15 5.60 -3.41
CA ASN A 289 3.92 6.81 -4.18
C ASN A 289 4.36 8.06 -3.39
N TYR A 290 5.07 8.97 -4.05
CA TYR A 290 5.55 10.20 -3.42
C TYR A 290 4.43 11.07 -2.84
N THR A 291 3.26 11.14 -3.47
CA THR A 291 2.14 11.96 -2.96
C THR A 291 1.62 11.44 -1.62
N ALA A 292 1.61 10.12 -1.45
CA ALA A 292 1.20 9.46 -0.23
C ALA A 292 2.19 9.70 0.91
N ILE A 293 3.48 9.49 0.62
CA ILE A 293 4.57 9.78 1.57
C ILE A 293 4.50 11.25 2.00
N LYS A 294 4.39 12.16 1.03
CA LYS A 294 4.30 13.60 1.26
C LYS A 294 3.09 13.95 2.14
N TYR A 295 1.94 13.34 1.89
CA TYR A 295 0.75 13.55 2.72
C TYR A 295 0.98 13.14 4.17
N VAL A 296 1.51 11.93 4.40
CA VAL A 296 1.74 11.42 5.76
C VAL A 296 2.74 12.28 6.52
N VAL A 297 3.87 12.63 5.90
CA VAL A 297 4.87 13.48 6.55
C VAL A 297 4.28 14.85 6.91
N GLN A 298 3.47 15.46 6.03
CA GLN A 298 2.75 16.70 6.35
C GLN A 298 1.78 16.54 7.53
N ARG A 299 1.12 15.38 7.67
CA ARG A 299 0.22 15.12 8.81
C ARG A 299 0.97 14.93 10.13
N MET A 300 2.16 14.33 10.09
CA MET A 300 3.07 14.26 11.25
C MET A 300 3.60 15.65 11.63
N LEU A 301 3.93 16.48 10.63
CA LEU A 301 4.41 17.85 10.84
C LEU A 301 3.34 18.78 11.43
N GLY A 302 2.06 18.63 11.04
CA GLY A 302 0.99 19.50 11.51
C GLY A 302 1.28 20.97 11.20
N SER A 303 1.33 21.83 12.23
CA SER A 303 1.68 23.26 12.08
C SER A 303 3.16 23.53 11.85
N ASN A 304 4.04 22.53 11.98
CA ASN A 304 5.47 22.66 11.73
C ASN A 304 5.84 22.60 10.25
N GLN A 305 4.87 22.40 9.35
CA GLN A 305 5.09 22.43 7.90
C GLN A 305 5.76 23.73 7.42
N ASP A 306 5.35 24.88 7.99
CA ASP A 306 5.91 26.18 7.61
C ASP A 306 7.05 26.66 8.53
N ARG A 307 7.16 26.07 9.74
CA ARG A 307 8.10 26.49 10.78
C ARG A 307 9.43 25.73 10.71
N ASP A 308 9.39 24.45 10.40
CA ASP A 308 10.58 23.61 10.23
C ASP A 308 11.11 23.78 8.81
N PRO A 309 12.41 24.10 8.60
CA PRO A 309 13.01 24.16 7.27
C PRO A 309 12.79 22.88 6.44
N ARG A 310 12.89 21.71 7.06
CA ARG A 310 12.67 20.39 6.42
C ARG A 310 11.20 20.19 6.06
N GLY A 311 10.29 20.77 6.86
CA GLY A 311 8.86 20.82 6.57
C GLY A 311 8.56 21.59 5.29
N ARG A 312 9.16 22.79 5.14
CA ARG A 312 9.02 23.61 3.92
C ARG A 312 9.58 22.91 2.70
N GLU A 313 10.75 22.26 2.82
CA GLU A 313 11.32 21.44 1.76
C GLU A 313 10.41 20.27 1.37
N THR A 314 9.79 19.60 2.36
CA THR A 314 8.82 18.53 2.10
C THR A 314 7.61 19.03 1.33
N VAL A 315 7.08 20.22 1.65
CA VAL A 315 5.97 20.85 0.92
C VAL A 315 6.35 21.16 -0.53
N LEU A 316 7.61 21.53 -0.80
CA LEU A 316 8.10 21.83 -2.14
C LEU A 316 8.49 20.58 -2.95
N ALA A 317 8.81 19.47 -2.28
CA ALA A 317 9.28 18.26 -2.93
C ALA A 317 8.29 17.68 -3.96
N GLY A 318 8.80 17.33 -5.14
CA GLY A 318 8.12 16.65 -6.24
C GLY A 318 8.50 15.17 -6.40
N SER A 319 9.37 14.64 -5.52
CA SER A 319 9.79 13.23 -5.56
C SER A 319 10.08 12.65 -4.18
N VAL A 320 10.10 11.32 -4.07
CA VAL A 320 10.49 10.61 -2.82
C VAL A 320 11.92 10.94 -2.43
N GLN A 321 12.83 11.08 -3.40
CA GLN A 321 14.23 11.42 -3.16
C GLN A 321 14.39 12.78 -2.48
N GLU A 322 13.67 13.79 -2.95
CA GLU A 322 13.71 15.15 -2.38
C GLU A 322 13.17 15.17 -0.95
N ILE A 323 12.08 14.43 -0.68
CA ILE A 323 11.57 14.26 0.69
C ILE A 323 12.65 13.57 1.54
N CYS A 324 13.23 12.46 1.07
CA CYS A 324 14.27 11.75 1.82
C CYS A 324 15.49 12.64 2.09
N ARG A 325 15.89 13.49 1.14
CA ARG A 325 17.00 14.45 1.33
C ARG A 325 16.71 15.44 2.44
N ALA A 326 15.52 16.05 2.47
CA ALA A 326 15.10 17.00 3.51
C ALA A 326 15.20 16.41 4.92
N TRP A 327 15.08 15.08 5.04
CA TRP A 327 15.11 14.35 6.31
C TRP A 327 16.36 13.50 6.53
N GLY A 328 17.42 13.68 5.72
CA GLY A 328 18.68 12.94 5.86
C GLY A 328 18.59 11.43 5.57
N CYS A 329 17.57 11.00 4.80
CA CYS A 329 17.29 9.61 4.44
C CYS A 329 17.64 9.28 2.98
N GLU A 330 18.34 10.15 2.25
CA GLU A 330 18.64 9.99 0.81
C GLU A 330 19.48 8.73 0.52
N GLU A 331 20.46 8.41 1.36
CA GLU A 331 21.29 7.22 1.18
C GLU A 331 20.47 5.92 1.26
N LYS A 332 19.52 5.85 2.20
CA LYS A 332 18.59 4.72 2.34
C LYS A 332 17.72 4.59 1.10
N TYR A 333 17.17 5.69 0.59
CA TYR A 333 16.40 5.72 -0.65
C TYR A 333 17.22 5.15 -1.83
N GLU A 334 18.44 5.64 -2.04
CA GLU A 334 19.30 5.21 -3.14
C GLU A 334 19.74 3.75 -3.03
N LYS A 335 19.98 3.25 -1.80
CA LYS A 335 20.25 1.84 -1.55
C LYS A 335 19.03 0.98 -1.95
N CYS A 336 17.84 1.31 -1.45
CA CYS A 336 16.63 0.55 -1.75
C CYS A 336 16.29 0.58 -3.24
N ARG A 337 16.45 1.73 -3.92
CA ARG A 337 16.30 1.87 -5.37
C ARG A 337 17.24 0.95 -6.14
N ARG A 338 18.55 0.93 -5.80
CA ARG A 338 19.54 0.05 -6.42
C ARG A 338 19.21 -1.43 -6.20
N ASP A 339 18.80 -1.80 -5.00
CA ASP A 339 18.42 -3.19 -4.67
C ASP A 339 17.19 -3.65 -5.47
N ARG A 340 16.16 -2.78 -5.61
CA ARG A 340 14.99 -3.06 -6.46
C ARG A 340 15.39 -3.25 -7.92
N PHE A 341 16.21 -2.34 -8.46
CA PHE A 341 16.70 -2.43 -9.82
C PHE A 341 17.48 -3.74 -10.07
N ARG A 342 18.34 -4.14 -9.12
CA ARG A 342 19.07 -5.41 -9.18
C ARG A 342 18.14 -6.63 -9.17
N LYS A 343 17.11 -6.64 -8.32
CA LYS A 343 16.11 -7.72 -8.25
C LYS A 343 15.25 -7.80 -9.51
N GLN A 344 14.82 -6.66 -10.04
CA GLN A 344 14.08 -6.57 -11.31
C GLN A 344 14.90 -7.18 -12.43
N ASN A 345 16.15 -6.74 -12.59
CA ASN A 345 17.05 -7.27 -13.62
C ASN A 345 17.24 -8.78 -13.46
N LYS A 346 17.51 -9.29 -12.25
CA LYS A 346 17.63 -10.74 -11.97
C LYS A 346 16.40 -11.56 -12.42
N ARG A 347 15.17 -11.06 -12.24
CA ARG A 347 13.94 -11.75 -12.66
C ARG A 347 13.77 -11.78 -14.18
N VAL A 348 14.22 -10.72 -14.88
CA VAL A 348 14.27 -10.73 -16.34
C VAL A 348 15.29 -11.79 -16.83
N PHE A 349 16.38 -12.03 -16.09
CA PHE A 349 17.35 -13.08 -16.42
C PHE A 349 16.89 -14.52 -16.13
N SER A 350 16.00 -14.77 -15.16
CA SER A 350 15.63 -16.15 -14.77
C SER A 350 14.52 -16.79 -15.62
N ASN A 351 13.85 -16.02 -16.48
CA ASN A 351 12.70 -16.48 -17.25
C ASN A 351 13.01 -16.91 -18.70
N GLU A 352 14.28 -16.99 -19.10
CA GLU A 352 14.66 -17.49 -20.42
C GLU A 352 15.80 -18.52 -20.28
N ILE A 353 15.47 -19.82 -20.35
CA ILE A 353 16.43 -20.82 -20.83
C ILE A 353 16.56 -20.53 -22.32
N SER A 354 17.59 -19.78 -22.67
CA SER A 354 17.81 -19.26 -24.01
C SER A 354 19.31 -19.32 -24.27
N ASP A 355 19.68 -19.76 -25.48
CA ASP A 355 21.07 -19.92 -25.95
C ASP A 355 21.87 -18.60 -26.03
N TYR A 356 21.36 -17.51 -25.44
CA TYR A 356 21.90 -16.17 -25.54
C TYR A 356 22.56 -15.71 -24.23
N GLU A 357 23.74 -15.12 -24.33
CA GLU A 357 24.31 -14.29 -23.27
C GLU A 357 23.71 -12.87 -23.34
N TYR A 358 23.16 -12.40 -22.22
CA TYR A 358 22.41 -11.14 -22.17
C TYR A 358 23.23 -10.01 -21.55
N TYR A 359 23.35 -8.88 -22.28
CA TYR A 359 23.96 -7.66 -21.79
C TYR A 359 23.04 -6.46 -22.11
N ASP A 360 22.33 -5.95 -21.10
CA ASP A 360 21.32 -4.90 -21.26
C ASP A 360 21.96 -3.50 -21.35
N VAL A 361 22.55 -3.26 -22.51
CA VAL A 361 23.18 -1.98 -22.87
C VAL A 361 22.29 -1.16 -23.79
N THR A 362 22.51 0.15 -23.79
CA THR A 362 21.95 1.09 -24.77
C THR A 362 22.96 2.22 -24.97
N PHE A 363 22.78 3.02 -26.02
CA PHE A 363 23.64 4.16 -26.30
C PHE A 363 22.84 5.29 -26.96
N PRO A 364 23.26 6.57 -26.81
CA PRO A 364 22.49 7.69 -27.34
C PRO A 364 22.44 7.66 -28.87
N GLN A 365 21.26 7.86 -29.47
CA GLN A 365 21.08 7.83 -30.93
C GLN A 365 21.99 8.81 -31.68
N LYS A 366 22.39 9.92 -31.02
CA LYS A 366 23.34 10.91 -31.55
C LYS A 366 24.70 10.27 -31.92
N ARG A 367 25.16 9.25 -31.18
CA ARG A 367 26.44 8.56 -31.46
C ARG A 367 26.48 7.91 -32.84
N LEU A 368 25.37 7.33 -33.32
CA LEU A 368 25.32 6.78 -34.68
C LEU A 368 25.35 7.86 -35.77
N LYS A 369 24.88 9.07 -35.46
CA LYS A 369 24.97 10.21 -36.37
C LYS A 369 26.40 10.74 -36.40
N ASP A 370 27.04 10.88 -35.24
CA ASP A 370 28.43 11.34 -35.08
C ASP A 370 29.44 10.34 -35.66
N ALA A 371 29.14 9.05 -35.62
CA ALA A 371 29.97 7.98 -36.18
C ALA A 371 30.02 7.97 -37.72
N LYS A 372 29.18 8.72 -38.42
CA LYS A 372 29.33 8.91 -39.87
C LYS A 372 30.64 9.61 -40.25
N ASN A 373 31.27 10.32 -39.32
CA ASN A 373 32.37 11.22 -39.62
C ASN A 373 33.78 10.78 -39.16
N ALA A 374 33.96 9.70 -38.37
CA ALA A 374 35.29 9.10 -38.10
C ALA A 374 35.31 7.96 -37.04
N SER A 375 34.26 7.73 -36.24
CA SER A 375 34.32 6.73 -35.17
C SER A 375 33.77 5.37 -35.60
N ALA A 376 34.55 4.31 -35.38
CA ALA A 376 34.13 2.93 -35.65
C ALA A 376 32.96 2.54 -34.73
N THR A 377 31.84 2.12 -35.33
CA THR A 377 30.64 1.68 -34.58
C THR A 377 30.85 0.28 -33.96
N PRO A 378 30.06 -0.11 -32.94
CA PRO A 378 30.08 -1.47 -32.39
C PRO A 378 30.05 -2.59 -33.44
N LYS A 379 29.15 -2.52 -34.44
CA LYS A 379 29.11 -3.51 -35.53
C LYS A 379 30.41 -3.54 -36.35
N CYS A 380 31.02 -2.38 -36.59
CA CYS A 380 32.28 -2.29 -37.35
C CYS A 380 33.43 -2.94 -36.59
N ILE A 381 33.56 -2.64 -35.28
CA ILE A 381 34.61 -3.22 -34.43
C ILE A 381 34.44 -4.73 -34.34
N LEU A 382 33.23 -5.22 -34.09
CA LEU A 382 32.97 -6.66 -33.99
C LEU A 382 33.25 -7.38 -35.32
N PHE A 383 32.87 -6.77 -36.45
CA PHE A 383 33.18 -7.30 -37.77
C PHE A 383 34.69 -7.36 -38.05
N ASN A 384 35.42 -6.28 -37.74
CA ASN A 384 36.86 -6.21 -37.96
C ASN A 384 37.60 -7.24 -37.10
N TYR A 385 37.19 -7.40 -35.83
CA TYR A 385 37.75 -8.42 -34.96
C TYR A 385 37.56 -9.83 -35.55
N CYS A 386 36.36 -10.17 -36.04
CA CYS A 386 36.13 -11.48 -36.67
C CYS A 386 37.04 -11.71 -37.89
N LYS A 387 37.32 -10.65 -38.66
CA LYS A 387 38.26 -10.71 -39.79
C LYS A 387 39.70 -10.95 -39.30
N GLU A 388 40.12 -10.29 -38.22
CA GLU A 388 41.48 -10.43 -37.66
C GLU A 388 41.73 -11.84 -37.12
N VAL A 389 40.74 -12.47 -36.50
CA VAL A 389 40.86 -13.84 -35.96
C VAL A 389 40.47 -14.94 -36.95
N ASN A 390 40.23 -14.58 -38.22
CA ASN A 390 39.81 -15.49 -39.29
C ASN A 390 38.56 -16.33 -38.93
N ALA A 391 37.57 -15.69 -38.30
CA ALA A 391 36.29 -16.29 -37.93
C ALA A 391 35.16 -15.90 -38.88
N GLU A 392 34.03 -16.62 -38.77
CA GLU A 392 32.81 -16.27 -39.48
C GLU A 392 32.29 -14.88 -39.11
N LYS A 393 31.56 -14.26 -40.05
CA LYS A 393 31.01 -12.91 -39.87
C LYS A 393 29.87 -12.96 -38.83
N PRO A 394 29.73 -11.92 -37.99
CA PRO A 394 28.61 -11.85 -37.04
C PRO A 394 27.25 -11.84 -37.76
N VAL A 395 26.32 -12.69 -37.33
CA VAL A 395 24.97 -12.80 -37.89
C VAL A 395 24.00 -12.08 -36.98
N TYR A 396 23.26 -11.09 -37.51
CA TYR A 396 22.33 -10.29 -36.72
C TYR A 396 20.88 -10.69 -36.99
N SER A 397 20.05 -10.60 -35.95
CA SER A 397 18.60 -10.70 -36.08
C SER A 397 17.94 -9.63 -35.22
N SER A 398 16.80 -9.11 -35.68
CA SER A 398 16.01 -8.12 -34.94
C SER A 398 14.54 -8.48 -34.99
N HIS A 399 13.81 -8.21 -33.91
CA HIS A 399 12.38 -8.45 -33.84
C HIS A 399 11.66 -7.30 -33.13
N LEU A 400 10.39 -7.08 -33.49
CA LEU A 400 9.55 -6.05 -32.92
C LEU A 400 8.82 -6.59 -31.68
N ARG A 401 9.00 -5.94 -30.54
CA ARG A 401 8.25 -6.22 -29.32
C ARG A 401 6.83 -5.69 -29.44
N GLN A 402 5.84 -6.54 -29.15
CA GLN A 402 4.43 -6.15 -29.25
C GLN A 402 3.99 -5.20 -28.12
N GLN A 403 4.62 -5.29 -26.94
CA GLN A 403 4.25 -4.54 -25.74
C GLN A 403 4.47 -3.03 -25.87
N ASP A 404 5.57 -2.62 -26.52
CA ASP A 404 6.01 -1.21 -26.58
C ASP A 404 6.40 -0.74 -27.99
N LYS A 405 6.21 -1.59 -29.01
CA LYS A 405 6.55 -1.31 -30.42
C LYS A 405 8.03 -0.91 -30.61
N ARG A 406 8.93 -1.41 -29.76
CA ARG A 406 10.40 -1.22 -29.89
C ARG A 406 11.09 -2.47 -30.46
N PHE A 407 12.27 -2.29 -31.04
CA PHE A 407 13.05 -3.36 -31.65
C PHE A 407 14.10 -3.92 -30.69
N GLU A 408 14.19 -5.24 -30.62
CA GLU A 408 15.26 -5.94 -29.91
C GLU A 408 16.16 -6.67 -30.91
N GLY A 409 17.47 -6.46 -30.76
CA GLY A 409 18.50 -7.02 -31.63
C GLY A 409 19.29 -8.11 -30.91
N SER A 410 19.71 -9.12 -31.67
CA SER A 410 20.65 -10.14 -31.23
C SER A 410 21.71 -10.40 -32.28
N VAL A 411 22.84 -10.97 -31.86
CA VAL A 411 23.97 -11.30 -32.73
C VAL A 411 24.54 -12.66 -32.37
N GLU A 412 24.84 -13.47 -33.37
CA GLU A 412 25.58 -14.71 -33.25
C GLU A 412 26.99 -14.53 -33.81
N VAL A 413 28.01 -14.86 -33.02
CA VAL A 413 29.42 -14.67 -33.35
C VAL A 413 30.27 -15.62 -32.53
N LEU A 414 31.28 -16.26 -33.16
CA LEU A 414 32.19 -17.22 -32.50
C LEU A 414 31.47 -18.37 -31.77
N GLY A 415 30.37 -18.87 -32.35
CA GLY A 415 29.57 -19.95 -31.76
C GLY A 415 28.78 -19.54 -30.51
N LYS A 416 28.70 -18.24 -30.22
CA LYS A 416 27.93 -17.68 -29.10
C LYS A 416 26.87 -16.72 -29.61
N LYS A 417 25.73 -16.66 -28.91
CA LYS A 417 24.68 -15.69 -29.20
C LYS A 417 24.62 -14.65 -28.10
N PHE A 418 24.47 -13.38 -28.47
CA PHE A 418 24.40 -12.23 -27.57
C PHE A 418 23.16 -11.40 -27.86
N ARG A 419 22.55 -10.85 -26.81
CA ARG A 419 21.34 -10.03 -26.94
C ARG A 419 21.31 -8.90 -25.91
N SER A 420 20.76 -7.75 -26.30
CA SER A 420 20.30 -6.72 -25.36
C SER A 420 18.78 -6.69 -25.38
N ARG A 421 18.16 -6.71 -24.19
CA ARG A 421 16.69 -6.69 -24.05
C ARG A 421 16.15 -5.27 -23.92
N LYS A 422 17.02 -4.25 -23.98
CA LYS A 422 16.60 -2.85 -24.04
C LYS A 422 16.08 -2.54 -25.44
N GLY A 423 14.77 -2.42 -25.58
CA GLY A 423 14.12 -2.06 -26.84
C GLY A 423 14.69 -0.77 -27.44
N GLN A 424 14.91 -0.76 -28.75
CA GLN A 424 15.47 0.34 -29.53
C GLN A 424 14.44 0.92 -30.50
N PRO A 425 14.55 2.20 -30.89
CA PRO A 425 13.55 2.84 -31.74
C PRO A 425 13.56 2.33 -33.19
N ASN A 426 14.60 1.64 -33.63
CA ASN A 426 14.71 1.05 -34.97
C ASN A 426 15.67 -0.15 -34.98
N THR A 427 15.57 -0.99 -36.03
CA THR A 427 16.41 -2.18 -36.24
C THR A 427 17.90 -1.86 -36.28
N ARG A 428 18.31 -0.77 -36.96
CA ARG A 428 19.71 -0.36 -37.04
C ARG A 428 20.33 -0.11 -35.67
N MET A 429 19.59 0.51 -34.75
CA MET A 429 20.03 0.71 -33.37
C MET A 429 20.04 -0.61 -32.61
N ALA A 430 19.01 -1.43 -32.77
CA ALA A 430 18.90 -2.73 -32.12
C ALA A 430 20.13 -3.63 -32.41
N GLU A 431 20.56 -3.70 -33.68
CA GLU A 431 21.73 -4.49 -34.08
C GLU A 431 23.06 -3.92 -33.54
N GLN A 432 23.19 -2.60 -33.46
CA GLN A 432 24.39 -1.97 -32.91
C GLN A 432 24.51 -2.20 -31.41
N VAL A 433 23.37 -2.18 -30.71
CA VAL A 433 23.31 -2.53 -29.29
C VAL A 433 23.62 -4.02 -29.09
N ALA A 434 23.15 -4.90 -29.98
CA ALA A 434 23.53 -6.32 -29.96
C ALA A 434 25.03 -6.53 -30.19
N ALA A 435 25.65 -5.78 -31.11
CA ALA A 435 27.10 -5.82 -31.32
C ALA A 435 27.87 -5.34 -30.08
N LEU A 436 27.38 -4.30 -29.41
CA LEU A 436 27.99 -3.82 -28.15
C LEU A 436 27.87 -4.88 -27.05
N ALA A 437 26.73 -5.56 -26.93
CA ALA A 437 26.55 -6.69 -26.02
C ALA A 437 27.57 -7.80 -26.29
N ALA A 438 27.80 -8.17 -27.56
CA ALA A 438 28.82 -9.15 -27.93
C ALA A 438 30.25 -8.68 -27.62
N LEU A 439 30.59 -7.41 -27.88
CA LEU A 439 31.91 -6.87 -27.53
C LEU A 439 32.16 -6.93 -26.02
N ILE A 440 31.16 -6.68 -25.20
CA ILE A 440 31.27 -6.80 -23.74
C ILE A 440 31.41 -8.27 -23.33
N GLY A 441 30.54 -9.15 -23.84
CA GLY A 441 30.55 -10.56 -23.48
C GLY A 441 31.78 -11.34 -23.96
N LEU A 442 32.42 -10.90 -25.04
CA LEU A 442 33.70 -11.42 -25.51
C LEU A 442 34.91 -10.75 -24.85
N ASN A 443 34.70 -9.82 -23.91
CA ASN A 443 35.74 -9.02 -23.26
C ASN A 443 36.57 -8.15 -24.25
N LEU A 444 35.96 -7.75 -25.35
CA LEU A 444 36.52 -6.94 -26.44
C LEU A 444 36.09 -5.47 -26.38
N ARG A 445 35.40 -5.05 -25.32
CA ARG A 445 34.90 -3.68 -25.16
C ARG A 445 36.01 -2.64 -25.29
N HIS A 446 37.23 -2.96 -24.88
CA HIS A 446 38.40 -2.09 -24.97
C HIS A 446 38.78 -1.70 -26.42
N LEU A 447 38.38 -2.50 -27.42
CA LEU A 447 38.61 -2.20 -28.85
C LEU A 447 37.73 -1.05 -29.37
N LEU A 448 36.62 -0.78 -28.69
CA LEU A 448 35.68 0.27 -29.05
C LEU A 448 36.07 1.58 -28.34
N LYS A 449 36.62 2.55 -29.08
CA LYS A 449 37.01 3.84 -28.48
C LYS A 449 35.78 4.71 -28.16
N GLY A 450 35.80 5.37 -27.00
CA GLY A 450 34.80 6.33 -26.54
C GLY A 450 33.71 5.74 -25.63
N ASP A 451 32.89 6.63 -25.06
CA ASP A 451 31.75 6.28 -24.21
C ASP A 451 30.53 5.97 -25.07
N TRP A 452 30.36 4.68 -25.39
CA TRP A 452 29.22 4.20 -26.14
C TRP A 452 28.05 3.91 -25.21
N GLU A 453 28.26 3.31 -24.05
CA GLU A 453 27.22 3.03 -23.08
C GLU A 453 26.61 4.32 -22.50
N GLU A 454 25.29 4.38 -22.41
CA GLU A 454 24.67 5.30 -21.46
C GLU A 454 25.09 4.89 -20.04
N ARG A 455 25.81 5.79 -19.35
CA ARG A 455 26.05 5.64 -17.91
C ARG A 455 24.67 5.66 -17.23
N GLN A 456 24.28 4.53 -16.65
CA GLN A 456 22.97 4.34 -16.03
C GLN A 456 22.88 4.98 -14.65
#